data_AF-A0A380DTL3-F1
#
_entry.id   AF-A0A380DTL3-F1
#
_cell.length_a   1.000
_cell.length_b   1.000
_cell.length_c   1.000
_cell.angle_alpha   90.00
_cell.angle_beta   90.00
_cell.angle_gamma   90.00
#
_symmetry.space_group_name_H-M   'P 1'
#
loop_
_entity.id
_entity.type
_entity.pdbx_description
1 polymer ?
#
loop_
_entity_poly.entity_id
_entity_poly.type
_entity_poly.pdbx_seq_one_letter_code
_entity_poly.pdbx_strand_id
1 'polypeptide(L)'
;MFKSLIGKEISEEDANYASGLTAVCSIINGGKQFNSVPDEASLEFNVRPVPEYDNDFIESFFQNIINNVDSNKLSLDIPSNHRPVTSDKNSKLITTIKDVASNYVDKDDIFVSALVGATDASSFLGDNKDNVDLAIFGPGNPLMAHQIDEYIEKDMYLKYIDIFKEASIQYLKEKIRTMLSAALFACWQFFIVNFKLIEIAMNIV
;
A
#
# COMPACT_ATOMS: atom_id res chain seq x y z
N MET A 1 6.06 -18.59 15.60
CA MET A 1 7.38 -18.62 14.93
C MET A 1 7.89 -17.21 14.61
N PHE A 2 7.03 -16.26 14.20
CA PHE A 2 7.39 -14.83 14.07
C PHE A 2 7.78 -14.16 15.41
N LYS A 3 7.07 -14.50 16.50
CA LYS A 3 7.32 -14.01 17.87
C LYS A 3 8.72 -14.34 18.44
N SER A 4 9.44 -15.34 17.89
CA SER A 4 10.78 -15.69 18.38
C SER A 4 11.90 -14.93 17.68
N LEU A 5 11.60 -14.20 16.60
CA LEU A 5 12.57 -13.42 15.83
C LEU A 5 12.37 -11.92 15.99
N ILE A 6 11.15 -11.48 16.32
CA ILE A 6 10.81 -10.09 16.58
C ILE A 6 10.21 -10.04 17.98
N GLY A 7 10.85 -9.30 18.88
CA GLY A 7 10.45 -9.20 20.30
C GLY A 7 8.98 -8.77 20.46
N LYS A 8 8.48 -8.87 21.70
CA LYS A 8 7.06 -8.65 22.05
C LYS A 8 6.48 -7.30 21.63
N GLU A 9 7.30 -6.33 21.26
CA GLU A 9 6.90 -5.08 20.64
C GLU A 9 7.92 -4.76 19.54
N ILE A 10 7.45 -4.46 18.34
CA ILE A 10 8.26 -3.78 17.33
C ILE A 10 8.50 -2.39 17.93
N SER A 11 9.75 -2.07 18.30
CA SER A 11 10.08 -0.69 18.70
C SER A 11 9.76 0.26 17.54
N GLU A 12 9.50 1.56 17.78
CA GLU A 12 9.35 2.52 16.66
C GLU A 12 10.56 2.48 15.71
N GLU A 13 11.72 2.08 16.21
CA GLU A 13 12.97 1.86 15.47
C GLU A 13 12.94 0.57 14.63
N ASP A 14 12.40 -0.54 15.14
CA ASP A 14 12.19 -1.78 14.39
C ASP A 14 11.00 -1.68 13.42
N ALA A 15 10.05 -0.78 13.66
CA ALA A 15 9.00 -0.46 12.69
C ALA A 15 9.58 0.27 11.47
N ASN A 16 10.74 0.90 11.67
CA ASN A 16 11.54 1.59 10.67
C ASN A 16 12.63 0.69 10.05
N TYR A 17 12.34 -0.60 9.77
CA TYR A 17 13.22 -1.47 8.94
C TYR A 17 13.55 -0.90 7.53
N ALA A 18 13.04 0.28 7.19
CA ALA A 18 13.44 1.13 6.08
C ALA A 18 14.40 2.27 6.52
N SER A 19 15.39 2.02 7.40
CA SER A 19 16.19 3.08 8.03
C SER A 19 17.27 3.73 7.16
N GLY A 20 17.22 3.55 5.83
CA GLY A 20 18.12 4.28 4.94
C GLY A 20 17.82 4.07 3.47
N LEU A 21 18.07 5.12 2.68
CA LEU A 21 18.16 5.03 1.23
C LEU A 21 19.18 3.94 0.86
N THR A 22 18.78 2.95 0.08
CA THR A 22 19.72 1.97 -0.49
C THR A 22 19.86 2.22 -1.98
N ALA A 23 21.09 2.29 -2.48
CA ALA A 23 21.39 2.44 -3.89
C ALA A 23 22.50 1.45 -4.25
N VAL A 24 22.15 0.42 -5.03
CA VAL A 24 23.08 -0.65 -5.42
C VAL A 24 23.33 -0.58 -6.91
N CYS A 25 24.57 -0.27 -7.31
CA CYS A 25 25.00 -0.43 -8.69
C CYS A 25 25.17 -1.93 -8.98
N SER A 26 24.19 -2.51 -9.67
CA SER A 26 24.12 -3.95 -9.87
C SER A 26 24.80 -4.39 -11.17
N ILE A 27 24.83 -3.49 -12.17
CA ILE A 27 25.40 -3.77 -13.49
C ILE A 27 26.27 -2.59 -13.92
N ILE A 28 27.45 -2.92 -14.44
CA ILE A 28 28.40 -1.98 -15.04
C ILE A 28 28.80 -2.56 -16.39
N ASN A 29 28.55 -1.84 -17.47
CA ASN A 29 28.96 -2.23 -18.83
C ASN A 29 29.85 -1.13 -19.44
N GLY A 30 30.82 -1.52 -20.25
CA GLY A 30 31.64 -0.57 -21.00
C GLY A 30 32.79 -1.23 -21.75
N GLY A 31 33.04 -0.76 -22.97
CA GLY A 31 34.11 -1.26 -23.82
C GLY A 31 33.81 -2.62 -24.46
N LYS A 32 34.48 -2.86 -25.60
CA LYS A 32 34.30 -4.09 -26.41
C LYS A 32 35.60 -4.87 -26.60
N GLN A 33 36.74 -4.18 -26.52
CA GLN A 33 38.08 -4.75 -26.75
C GLN A 33 39.10 -4.04 -25.86
N PHE A 34 40.12 -4.77 -25.39
CA PHE A 34 41.11 -4.26 -24.43
C PHE A 34 42.02 -3.13 -24.99
N ASN A 35 42.12 -3.03 -26.31
CA ASN A 35 43.01 -2.10 -27.01
C ASN A 35 42.26 -0.95 -27.71
N SER A 36 41.00 -0.71 -27.33
CA SER A 36 40.18 0.38 -27.87
C SER A 36 39.64 1.23 -26.74
N VAL A 37 39.51 2.53 -26.98
CA VAL A 37 38.79 3.43 -26.07
C VAL A 37 37.29 3.12 -26.20
N PRO A 38 36.57 2.86 -25.10
CA PRO A 38 35.12 2.65 -25.14
C PRO A 38 34.38 3.84 -25.76
N ASP A 39 33.39 3.53 -26.59
CA ASP A 39 32.45 4.49 -27.18
C ASP A 39 31.31 4.84 -26.21
N GLU A 40 30.89 3.87 -25.39
CA GLU A 40 29.84 4.02 -24.37
C GLU A 40 30.14 3.21 -23.10
N ALA A 41 29.51 3.62 -22.00
CA ALA A 41 29.44 2.87 -20.76
C ALA A 41 28.09 3.09 -20.10
N SER A 42 27.58 2.09 -19.37
CA SER A 42 26.33 2.17 -18.62
C SER A 42 26.48 1.65 -17.20
N LEU A 43 25.71 2.23 -16.31
CA LEU A 43 25.59 1.85 -14.90
C LEU A 43 24.12 1.67 -14.59
N GLU A 44 23.73 0.52 -14.03
CA GLU A 44 22.35 0.27 -13.63
C GLU A 44 22.25 0.19 -12.11
N PHE A 45 21.39 1.04 -11.55
CA PHE A 45 21.18 1.15 -10.12
C PHE A 45 19.81 0.59 -9.73
N ASN A 46 19.79 -0.23 -8.68
CA ASN A 46 18.58 -0.55 -7.94
C ASN A 46 18.54 0.35 -6.71
N VAL A 47 17.62 1.32 -6.71
CA VAL A 47 17.48 2.30 -5.62
C VAL A 47 16.17 2.06 -4.88
N ARG A 48 16.22 1.90 -3.56
CA ARG A 48 15.03 1.83 -2.71
C ARG A 48 14.92 3.13 -1.90
N PRO A 49 13.95 4.01 -2.24
CA PRO A 49 13.74 5.28 -1.57
C PRO A 49 13.28 5.10 -0.13
N VAL A 50 13.42 6.18 0.64
CA VAL A 50 12.86 6.36 1.98
C VAL A 50 12.07 7.68 2.01
N PRO A 51 11.17 7.91 2.98
CA PRO A 51 10.36 9.13 3.02
C PRO A 51 11.18 10.44 2.94
N GLU A 52 12.39 10.46 3.50
CA GLU A 52 13.31 11.61 3.47
C GLU A 52 13.99 11.81 2.11
N TYR A 53 14.14 10.73 1.33
CA TYR A 53 14.79 10.70 0.01
C TYR A 53 13.90 9.92 -0.96
N ASP A 54 12.81 10.57 -1.37
CA ASP A 54 11.79 9.99 -2.23
C ASP A 54 12.23 9.89 -3.70
N ASN A 55 11.33 9.38 -4.53
CA ASN A 55 11.57 9.18 -5.96
C ASN A 55 11.92 10.49 -6.68
N ASP A 56 11.30 11.61 -6.30
CA ASP A 56 11.55 12.93 -6.92
C ASP A 56 12.93 13.48 -6.55
N PHE A 57 13.33 13.30 -5.29
CA PHE A 57 14.66 13.63 -4.83
C PHE A 57 15.73 12.83 -5.61
N ILE A 58 15.53 11.52 -5.76
CA ILE A 58 16.49 10.63 -6.45
C ILE A 58 16.63 11.01 -7.92
N GLU A 59 15.51 11.23 -8.62
CA GLU A 59 15.51 11.66 -10.02
C GLU A 59 16.25 13.00 -10.19
N SER A 60 15.92 13.97 -9.32
CA SER A 60 16.59 15.27 -9.30
C SER A 60 18.09 15.14 -9.01
N PHE A 61 18.48 14.25 -8.11
CA PHE A 61 19.88 14.01 -7.77
C PHE A 61 20.70 13.53 -8.98
N PHE A 62 20.21 12.52 -9.71
CA PHE A 62 20.89 12.04 -10.92
C PHE A 62 20.87 13.08 -12.04
N GLN A 63 19.75 13.78 -12.23
CA GLN A 63 19.67 14.84 -13.24
C GLN A 63 20.65 15.98 -12.95
N ASN A 64 20.85 16.34 -11.69
CA ASN A 64 21.83 17.33 -11.29
C ASN A 64 23.28 16.87 -11.57
N ILE A 65 23.59 15.59 -11.36
CA ILE A 65 24.91 15.03 -11.74
C ILE A 65 25.13 15.15 -13.25
N ILE A 66 24.15 14.77 -14.06
CA ILE A 66 24.23 14.86 -15.53
C ILE A 66 24.50 16.30 -15.97
N ASN A 67 23.74 17.25 -15.42
CA ASN A 67 23.89 18.67 -15.74
C ASN A 67 25.25 19.24 -15.33
N ASN A 68 25.81 18.78 -14.19
CA ASN A 68 27.11 19.23 -13.69
C ASN A 68 28.31 18.66 -14.46
N VAL A 69 28.16 17.47 -15.05
CA VAL A 69 29.25 16.82 -15.81
C VAL A 69 29.23 17.25 -17.27
N ASP A 70 28.22 16.82 -18.04
CA ASP A 70 27.98 17.21 -19.44
C ASP A 70 26.66 16.58 -19.91
N SER A 71 25.59 17.38 -19.99
CA SER A 71 24.27 16.90 -20.39
C SER A 71 24.17 16.40 -21.84
N ASN A 72 25.19 16.65 -22.67
CA ASN A 72 25.24 16.12 -24.04
C ASN A 72 25.87 14.72 -24.12
N LYS A 73 26.48 14.24 -23.03
CA LYS A 73 27.21 12.96 -23.00
C LYS A 73 26.64 11.93 -22.03
N LEU A 74 25.78 12.38 -21.12
CA LEU A 74 25.13 11.52 -20.14
C LEU A 74 23.61 11.60 -20.31
N SER A 75 22.95 10.46 -20.19
CA SER A 75 21.51 10.34 -20.14
C SER A 75 21.09 9.53 -18.92
N LEU A 76 19.88 9.79 -18.43
CA LEU A 76 19.22 9.03 -17.39
C LEU A 76 18.02 8.33 -18.01
N ASP A 77 17.91 7.03 -17.81
CA ASP A 77 16.71 6.25 -18.08
C ASP A 77 16.19 5.67 -16.77
N ILE A 78 14.90 5.84 -16.50
CA ILE A 78 14.23 5.33 -15.30
C ILE A 78 13.17 4.34 -15.78
N PRO A 79 13.53 3.06 -15.99
CA PRO A 79 12.61 2.08 -16.57
C PRO A 79 11.45 1.71 -15.62
N SER A 80 11.64 1.92 -14.32
CA SER A 80 10.60 1.71 -13.31
C SER A 80 10.71 2.73 -12.18
N ASN A 81 9.56 3.28 -11.79
CA ASN A 81 9.43 4.26 -10.72
C ASN A 81 8.19 3.92 -9.86
N HIS A 82 8.39 3.09 -8.84
CA HIS A 82 7.33 2.71 -7.90
C HIS A 82 7.33 3.66 -6.69
N ARG A 83 6.22 4.37 -6.48
CA ARG A 83 6.02 5.23 -5.32
C ARG A 83 5.40 4.45 -4.15
N PRO A 84 5.74 4.81 -2.90
CA PRO A 84 5.12 4.19 -1.73
C PRO A 84 3.63 4.49 -1.68
N VAL A 85 2.88 3.47 -1.27
CA VAL A 85 1.43 3.55 -1.07
C VAL A 85 1.13 3.39 0.39
N THR A 86 0.23 4.24 0.88
CA THR A 86 -0.21 4.27 2.27
C THR A 86 -1.69 3.95 2.38
N SER A 87 -2.08 3.34 3.49
CA SER A 87 -3.48 3.11 3.84
C SER A 87 -3.67 3.41 5.31
N ASP A 88 -4.84 3.93 5.69
CA ASP A 88 -5.15 4.15 7.10
C ASP A 88 -5.27 2.80 7.81
N LYS A 89 -4.42 2.56 8.82
CA LYS A 89 -4.44 1.36 9.66
C LYS A 89 -5.78 1.15 10.39
N ASN A 90 -6.56 2.22 10.54
CA ASN A 90 -7.90 2.19 11.14
C ASN A 90 -9.03 2.20 10.09
N SER A 91 -8.70 2.04 8.80
CA SER A 91 -9.70 1.97 7.74
C SER A 91 -10.72 0.87 7.99
N LYS A 92 -11.91 1.04 7.43
CA LYS A 92 -12.98 0.05 7.61
C LYS A 92 -12.59 -1.31 7.06
N LEU A 93 -11.85 -1.35 5.95
CA LEU A 93 -11.34 -2.59 5.39
C LEU A 93 -10.39 -3.32 6.35
N ILE A 94 -9.37 -2.62 6.87
CA ILE A 94 -8.37 -3.23 7.76
C ILE A 94 -9.00 -3.68 9.07
N THR A 95 -9.86 -2.87 9.67
CA THR A 95 -10.56 -3.26 10.92
C THR A 95 -11.46 -4.48 10.71
N THR A 96 -12.23 -4.54 9.63
CA THR A 96 -13.05 -5.70 9.29
C THR A 96 -12.22 -6.96 9.04
N ILE A 97 -11.07 -6.86 8.37
CA ILE A 97 -10.14 -7.99 8.20
C ILE A 97 -9.64 -8.49 9.55
N LYS A 98 -9.22 -7.60 10.45
CA LYS A 98 -8.74 -7.98 11.80
C LYS A 98 -9.81 -8.70 12.60
N ASP A 99 -11.03 -8.18 12.58
CA ASP A 99 -12.15 -8.75 13.32
C ASP A 99 -12.47 -10.17 12.82
N VAL A 100 -12.56 -10.35 11.50
CA VAL A 100 -12.79 -11.67 10.89
C VAL A 100 -11.63 -12.62 11.19
N ALA A 101 -10.38 -12.19 10.97
CA ALA A 101 -9.20 -13.03 11.19
C ALA A 101 -9.10 -13.53 12.64
N SER A 102 -9.58 -12.75 13.62
CA SER A 102 -9.58 -13.14 15.03
C SER A 102 -10.46 -14.35 15.36
N ASN A 103 -11.31 -14.80 14.44
CA ASN A 103 -12.07 -16.04 14.55
C ASN A 103 -11.27 -17.28 14.08
N TYR A 104 -10.16 -17.09 13.36
CA TYR A 104 -9.39 -18.15 12.71
C TYR A 104 -7.97 -18.31 13.25
N VAL A 105 -7.40 -17.22 13.79
CA VAL A 105 -6.04 -17.17 14.34
C VAL A 105 -6.03 -16.41 15.67
N ASP A 106 -5.01 -16.64 16.48
CA ASP A 106 -4.84 -15.93 17.75
C ASP A 106 -4.67 -14.42 17.49
N LYS A 107 -5.32 -13.59 18.31
CA LYS A 107 -5.28 -12.12 18.17
C LYS A 107 -3.85 -11.56 18.22
N ASP A 108 -2.99 -12.22 18.97
CA ASP A 108 -1.58 -11.89 19.11
C ASP A 108 -0.77 -12.10 17.81
N ASP A 109 -1.29 -12.89 16.87
CA ASP A 109 -0.66 -13.15 15.56
C ASP A 109 -1.15 -12.17 14.48
N ILE A 110 -2.09 -11.27 14.79
CA ILE A 110 -2.63 -10.28 13.86
C ILE A 110 -1.98 -8.91 14.10
N PHE A 111 -1.12 -8.50 13.18
CA PHE A 111 -0.46 -7.19 13.21
C PHE A 111 -0.70 -6.41 11.91
N VAL A 112 -0.77 -5.08 12.04
CA VAL A 112 -0.82 -4.15 10.90
C VAL A 112 0.48 -3.37 10.90
N SER A 113 1.26 -3.53 9.83
CA SER A 113 2.59 -2.94 9.71
C SER A 113 2.78 -2.38 8.30
N ALA A 114 3.76 -1.49 8.15
CA ALA A 114 4.33 -1.22 6.84
C ALA A 114 4.95 -2.52 6.28
N LEU A 115 4.77 -2.74 4.98
CA LEU A 115 5.43 -3.82 4.25
C LEU A 115 6.73 -3.29 3.65
N VAL A 116 7.84 -3.92 3.97
CA VAL A 116 9.14 -3.63 3.33
C VAL A 116 9.23 -4.45 2.05
N GLY A 117 8.90 -3.82 0.92
CA GLY A 117 8.88 -4.47 -0.38
C GLY A 117 8.03 -3.71 -1.39
N ALA A 118 8.26 -3.96 -2.68
CA ALA A 118 7.40 -3.45 -3.73
C ALA A 118 6.20 -4.40 -3.94
N THR A 119 5.02 -3.82 -4.15
CA THR A 119 3.82 -4.56 -4.55
C THR A 119 3.11 -3.83 -5.68
N ASP A 120 2.24 -4.55 -6.40
CA ASP A 120 1.44 -4.00 -7.48
C ASP A 120 0.48 -2.89 -7.02
N ALA A 121 0.28 -2.72 -5.70
CA ALA A 121 -0.52 -1.63 -5.14
C ALA A 121 -0.01 -0.25 -5.61
N SER A 122 1.30 -0.10 -5.78
CA SER A 122 1.92 1.13 -6.32
C SER A 122 1.42 1.48 -7.72
N SER A 123 1.23 0.47 -8.57
CA SER A 123 0.72 0.63 -9.93
C SER A 123 -0.80 0.82 -9.97
N PHE A 124 -1.55 0.15 -9.08
CA PHE A 124 -3.01 0.21 -9.08
C PHE A 124 -3.57 1.52 -8.52
N LEU A 125 -2.90 2.12 -7.54
CA LEU A 125 -3.44 3.29 -6.84
C LEU A 125 -2.96 4.60 -7.44
N GLY A 126 -1.73 4.65 -7.96
CA GLY A 126 -1.14 5.88 -8.48
C GLY A 126 -1.38 7.05 -7.51
N ASP A 127 -2.00 8.12 -8.01
CA ASP A 127 -2.34 9.33 -7.24
C ASP A 127 -3.74 9.27 -6.58
N ASN A 128 -4.53 8.21 -6.79
CA ASN A 128 -5.90 8.07 -6.29
C ASN A 128 -5.97 7.55 -4.85
N LYS A 129 -5.12 8.07 -3.95
CA LYS A 129 -4.95 7.57 -2.58
C LYS A 129 -6.21 7.66 -1.71
N ASP A 130 -7.11 8.59 -2.03
CA ASP A 130 -8.31 8.85 -1.21
C ASP A 130 -9.56 8.06 -1.65
N ASN A 131 -9.50 7.32 -2.77
CA ASN A 131 -10.71 6.77 -3.39
C ASN A 131 -10.82 5.24 -3.33
N VAL A 132 -9.81 4.55 -2.78
CA VAL A 132 -9.76 3.10 -2.74
C VAL A 132 -9.26 2.63 -1.39
N ASP A 133 -10.06 1.82 -0.71
CA ASP A 133 -9.60 1.10 0.48
C ASP A 133 -8.61 0.01 0.05
N LEU A 134 -7.43 -0.03 0.66
CA LEU A 134 -6.37 -0.98 0.35
C LEU A 134 -5.94 -1.73 1.62
N ALA A 135 -5.76 -3.03 1.47
CA ALA A 135 -5.06 -3.87 2.43
C ALA A 135 -4.22 -4.90 1.66
N ILE A 136 -2.95 -5.02 2.03
CA ILE A 136 -2.07 -6.10 1.57
C ILE A 136 -2.01 -7.11 2.70
N PHE A 137 -2.61 -8.27 2.51
CA PHE A 137 -2.61 -9.34 3.50
C PHE A 137 -2.74 -10.70 2.81
N GLY A 138 -2.11 -11.72 3.40
CA GLY A 138 -2.10 -13.05 2.84
C GLY A 138 -1.42 -14.04 3.78
N PRO A 139 -1.55 -15.35 3.50
CA PRO A 139 -0.89 -16.38 4.28
C PRO A 139 0.59 -16.47 3.93
N GLY A 140 1.35 -17.17 4.76
CA GLY A 140 2.76 -17.45 4.54
C GLY A 140 3.69 -16.69 5.47
N ASN A 141 4.98 -17.03 5.38
CA ASN A 141 6.04 -16.38 6.14
C ASN A 141 6.83 -15.46 5.20
N PRO A 142 6.72 -14.11 5.32
CA PRO A 142 7.45 -13.21 4.44
C PRO A 142 8.98 -13.33 4.55
N LEU A 143 9.52 -13.90 5.65
CA LEU A 143 10.95 -14.18 5.77
C LEU A 143 11.41 -15.34 4.87
N MET A 144 10.48 -16.17 4.40
CA MET A 144 10.78 -17.28 3.48
C MET A 144 10.63 -16.91 2.01
N ALA A 145 10.05 -15.75 1.69
CA ALA A 145 9.90 -15.31 0.32
C ALA A 145 11.26 -15.14 -0.37
N HIS A 146 11.38 -15.60 -1.62
CA HIS A 146 12.61 -15.52 -2.43
C HIS A 146 13.82 -16.30 -1.86
N GLN A 147 13.59 -17.26 -0.97
CA GLN A 147 14.62 -18.17 -0.46
C GLN A 147 14.52 -19.55 -1.15
N ILE A 148 15.61 -20.32 -1.07
CA ILE A 148 15.57 -21.75 -1.44
C ILE A 148 14.61 -22.47 -0.48
N ASP A 149 13.83 -23.42 -1.00
CA ASP A 149 12.80 -24.16 -0.25
C ASP A 149 11.69 -23.26 0.34
N GLU A 150 11.29 -22.22 -0.40
CA GLU A 150 10.11 -21.40 -0.08
C GLU A 150 8.86 -22.29 0.14
N TYR A 151 8.16 -22.07 1.25
CA TYR A 151 7.01 -22.88 1.66
C TYR A 151 5.90 -22.05 2.32
N ILE A 152 4.73 -22.67 2.44
CA ILE A 152 3.57 -22.15 3.16
C ILE A 152 2.96 -23.27 4.00
N GLU A 153 2.53 -22.94 5.21
CA GLU A 153 1.81 -23.89 6.07
C GLU A 153 0.41 -24.17 5.53
N LYS A 154 0.07 -25.45 5.39
CA LYS A 154 -1.18 -25.88 4.77
C LYS A 154 -2.40 -25.38 5.55
N ASP A 155 -2.36 -25.41 6.88
CA ASP A 155 -3.47 -24.96 7.71
C ASP A 155 -3.68 -23.45 7.58
N MET A 156 -2.59 -22.67 7.53
CA MET A 156 -2.63 -21.23 7.31
C MET A 156 -3.22 -20.91 5.94
N TYR A 157 -2.78 -21.60 4.89
CA TYR A 157 -3.33 -21.45 3.54
C TYR A 157 -4.85 -21.67 3.51
N LEU A 158 -5.33 -22.76 4.12
CA LEU A 158 -6.76 -23.09 4.15
C LEU A 158 -7.57 -22.09 4.98
N LYS A 159 -7.07 -21.67 6.15
CA LYS A 159 -7.73 -20.64 6.98
C LYS A 159 -7.89 -19.33 6.21
N TYR A 160 -6.86 -18.90 5.47
CA TYR A 160 -6.91 -17.65 4.72
C TYR A 160 -7.96 -17.65 3.61
N ILE A 161 -8.27 -18.80 3.00
CA ILE A 161 -9.38 -18.90 2.03
C ILE A 161 -10.69 -18.45 2.67
N ASP A 162 -10.96 -18.89 3.90
CA ASP A 162 -12.20 -18.57 4.60
C ASP A 162 -12.19 -17.13 5.13
N ILE A 163 -11.05 -16.66 5.64
CA ILE A 163 -10.84 -15.26 6.03
C ILE A 163 -11.12 -14.32 4.85
N PHE A 164 -10.57 -14.60 3.66
CA PHE A 164 -10.79 -13.77 2.47
C PHE A 164 -12.28 -13.66 2.11
N LYS A 165 -13.01 -14.78 2.13
CA LYS A 165 -14.45 -14.80 1.82
C LYS A 165 -15.25 -14.00 2.84
N GLU A 166 -15.03 -14.27 4.13
CA GLU A 166 -15.82 -13.65 5.20
C GLU A 166 -15.52 -12.16 5.32
N ALA A 167 -14.24 -11.77 5.27
CA ALA A 167 -13.84 -10.36 5.31
C ALA A 167 -14.39 -9.57 4.12
N SER A 168 -14.35 -10.13 2.91
CA SER A 168 -14.91 -9.49 1.72
C SER A 168 -16.43 -9.27 1.86
N ILE A 169 -17.16 -10.30 2.28
CA ILE A 169 -18.61 -10.23 2.46
C ILE A 169 -18.97 -9.21 3.55
N GLN A 170 -18.29 -9.25 4.69
CA GLN A 170 -18.58 -8.36 5.81
C GLN A 170 -18.29 -6.90 5.45
N TYR A 171 -17.13 -6.64 4.85
CA TYR A 171 -16.72 -5.30 4.43
C TYR A 171 -17.71 -4.72 3.40
N LEU A 172 -18.11 -5.49 2.38
CA LEU A 172 -19.07 -5.03 1.39
C LEU A 172 -20.45 -4.73 1.99
N LYS A 173 -20.95 -5.58 2.90
CA LYS A 173 -22.22 -5.34 3.61
C LYS A 173 -22.18 -4.04 4.41
N GLU A 174 -21.09 -3.80 5.13
CA GLU A 174 -20.92 -2.59 5.94
C GLU A 174 -20.80 -1.35 5.07
N LYS A 175 -20.04 -1.41 3.97
CA LYS A 175 -19.88 -0.30 3.03
C LYS A 175 -21.22 0.09 2.39
N ILE A 176 -22.00 -0.89 1.94
CA ILE A 176 -23.36 -0.67 1.42
C ILE A 176 -24.26 -0.03 2.48
N ARG A 177 -24.22 -0.51 3.73
CA ARG A 177 -25.01 0.05 4.83
C ARG A 177 -24.66 1.52 5.09
N THR A 178 -23.38 1.86 5.14
CA THR A 178 -22.91 3.25 5.32
C THR A 178 -23.38 4.16 4.19
N MET A 179 -23.31 3.69 2.94
CA MET A 179 -23.81 4.46 1.78
C MET A 179 -25.33 4.69 1.85
N LEU A 180 -26.10 3.67 2.21
CA LEU A 180 -27.55 3.80 2.38
C LEU A 180 -27.92 4.74 3.54
N SER A 181 -27.20 4.67 4.66
CA SER A 181 -27.41 5.58 5.79
C SER A 181 -27.08 7.03 5.44
N ALA A 182 -25.99 7.28 4.69
CA ALA A 182 -25.65 8.61 4.21
C ALA A 182 -26.71 9.15 3.23
N ALA A 183 -27.20 8.32 2.31
CA ALA A 183 -28.27 8.69 1.38
C ALA A 183 -29.58 9.02 2.10
N LEU A 184 -29.96 8.22 3.11
CA LEU A 184 -31.14 8.49 3.95
C LEU A 184 -30.99 9.79 4.74
N PHE A 185 -29.81 10.06 5.30
CA PHE A 185 -29.54 11.30 6.04
C PHE A 185 -29.60 12.54 5.12
N ALA A 186 -29.04 12.44 3.91
CA ALA A 186 -29.15 13.49 2.89
C ALA A 186 -30.62 13.73 2.49
N CYS A 187 -31.38 12.67 2.22
CA CYS A 187 -32.82 12.79 1.94
C CYS A 187 -33.60 13.43 3.10
N TRP A 188 -33.22 13.13 4.36
CA TRP A 188 -33.85 13.73 5.55
C TRP A 188 -33.55 15.23 5.68
N GLN A 189 -32.33 15.69 5.32
CA GLN A 189 -32.01 17.11 5.27
C GLN A 189 -32.80 17.89 4.21
N PHE A 190 -33.20 17.25 3.10
CA PHE A 190 -34.00 17.90 2.06
C PHE A 190 -35.53 17.84 2.31
N PHE A 191 -36.01 17.12 3.33
CA PHE A 191 -37.44 16.92 3.63
C PHE A 191 -37.94 17.60 4.93
N ILE A 192 -37.31 18.72 5.35
CA ILE A 192 -37.94 19.63 6.33
C ILE A 192 -38.72 20.70 5.58
N VAL A 193 -39.94 20.37 5.14
CA VAL A 193 -40.97 21.35 4.73
C VAL A 193 -42.08 21.31 5.78
N ASN A 194 -42.17 22.37 6.60
CA ASN A 194 -43.26 22.56 7.55
C ASN A 194 -44.61 22.67 6.80
N PHE A 195 -45.42 21.61 6.82
CA PHE A 195 -46.83 21.72 6.45
C PHE A 195 -47.62 22.26 7.65
N LYS A 196 -48.02 23.53 7.57
CA LYS A 196 -49.03 24.13 8.46
C LYS A 196 -50.40 23.79 7.87
N LEU A 197 -51.10 22.82 8.46
CA LEU A 197 -52.51 22.55 8.15
C LEU A 197 -53.36 23.73 8.63
N ILE A 198 -53.96 24.46 7.68
CA ILE A 198 -55.04 25.42 7.96
C ILE A 198 -56.35 24.68 7.71
N GLU A 199 -57.08 24.38 8.78
CA GLU A 199 -58.49 23.99 8.69
C GLU A 199 -59.31 25.19 8.21
N ILE A 200 -60.02 25.04 7.09
CA ILE A 200 -61.15 25.90 6.74
C ILE A 200 -62.41 25.08 7.02
N ALA A 201 -63.08 25.43 8.12
CA ALA A 201 -64.38 24.89 8.47
C ALA A 201 -65.44 25.31 7.43
N MET A 202 -66.12 24.33 6.83
CA MET A 202 -67.38 24.54 6.12
C MET A 202 -68.51 24.68 7.15
N ASN A 203 -69.10 25.87 7.25
CA ASN A 203 -70.41 26.03 7.90
C ASN A 203 -71.51 25.75 6.86
N ILE A 204 -72.36 24.76 7.15
CA ILE A 204 -73.64 24.54 6.50
C ILE A 204 -74.72 24.85 7.54
N VAL A 205 -75.45 25.96 7.35
CA VAL A 205 -76.91 26.08 7.45
C VAL A 205 -77.35 27.07 6.40
#